data_AF-A0AAI9CUL0-F1
#
_entry.id   AF-A0AAI9CUL0-F1
#
_cell.length_a   1.000
_cell.length_b   1.000
_cell.length_c   1.000
_cell.angle_alpha   90.00
_cell.angle_beta   90.00
_cell.angle_gamma   90.00
#
_symmetry.space_group_name_H-M   'P 1'
#
loop_
_entity.id
_entity.type
_entity.pdbx_description
1 polymer ?
#
loop_
_entity_poly.entity_id
_entity_poly.type
_entity_poly.pdbx_seq_one_letter_code
_entity_poly.pdbx_strand_id
1 'polypeptide(L)'
;MLGVLLLLASLRKEKRRQFWKDYYLHQTADKTTAKVSSLERLSATLNRLFSSDKHLQQQKMLAAGFYNAKFATYFMPLKYSLLLLGEAVIYFLSLKTVWLADNLLLFMALWLVISLILPDSYLAIRAKNLSHKISNKLPYLLDLMAVCVQTGMTIEAAISYLAKEMKGFDKDISYLLVKTDDRARLVGLETALDELYARVPSNEMRSFVMTLKQSLQYGSSIYSVLTTLSADIREVQMLQIEEKIGKLAAKMSIPLIVFIMVPIVILIAAPGVMRMMINA
;
A
#
# COMPACT_ATOMS: atom_id res chain seq x y z
N MET A 1 -44.25 -37.08 10.88
CA MET A 1 -43.86 -36.25 9.71
C MET A 1 -44.63 -34.92 9.59
N LEU A 2 -45.14 -34.33 10.68
CA LEU A 2 -45.83 -33.01 10.66
C LEU A 2 -44.99 -31.87 11.27
N GLY A 3 -43.93 -32.18 12.04
CA GLY A 3 -43.07 -31.17 12.68
C GLY A 3 -42.08 -30.48 11.72
N VAL A 4 -41.64 -31.14 10.66
CA VAL A 4 -40.64 -30.58 9.71
C VAL A 4 -41.28 -29.57 8.75
N LEU A 5 -42.58 -29.72 8.46
CA LEU A 5 -43.34 -28.80 7.60
C LEU A 5 -43.69 -27.48 8.31
N LEU A 6 -43.93 -27.51 9.62
CA LEU A 6 -44.15 -26.30 10.43
C LEU A 6 -42.87 -25.48 10.64
N LEU A 7 -41.70 -26.13 10.74
CA LEU A 7 -40.42 -25.45 10.85
C LEU A 7 -40.03 -24.71 9.56
N LEU A 8 -40.23 -25.33 8.39
CA LEU A 8 -39.97 -24.70 7.09
C LEU A 8 -40.94 -23.55 6.76
N ALA A 9 -42.19 -23.61 7.24
CA ALA A 9 -43.14 -22.51 7.08
C ALA A 9 -42.80 -21.31 7.99
N SER A 10 -42.25 -21.55 9.18
CA SER A 10 -41.86 -20.47 10.10
C SER A 10 -40.64 -19.68 9.60
N LEU A 11 -39.67 -20.33 8.96
CA LEU A 11 -38.45 -19.68 8.47
C LEU A 11 -38.66 -18.79 7.23
N ARG A 12 -39.74 -18.99 6.47
CA ARG A 12 -40.06 -18.16 5.29
C ARG A 12 -40.77 -16.85 5.64
N LYS A 13 -41.45 -16.79 6.79
CA LYS A 13 -42.25 -15.63 7.20
C LYS A 13 -41.42 -14.56 7.91
N GLU A 14 -40.33 -14.97 8.55
CA GLU A 14 -39.43 -14.09 9.30
C GLU A 14 -38.46 -13.33 8.38
N LYS A 15 -37.95 -13.99 7.33
CA LYS A 15 -37.05 -13.37 6.34
C LYS A 15 -37.74 -12.31 5.46
N ARG A 16 -39.07 -12.41 5.28
CA ARG A 16 -39.86 -11.41 4.54
C ARG A 16 -40.19 -10.17 5.38
N ARG A 17 -40.27 -10.28 6.72
CA ARG A 17 -40.53 -9.12 7.59
C ARG A 17 -39.30 -8.25 7.82
N GLN A 18 -38.09 -8.83 7.83
CA GLN A 18 -36.85 -8.06 7.89
C GLN A 18 -36.63 -7.22 6.63
N PHE A 19 -36.91 -7.78 5.45
CA PHE A 19 -36.70 -7.09 4.16
C PHE A 19 -37.56 -5.81 3.99
N TRP A 20 -38.77 -5.78 4.56
CA TRP A 20 -39.64 -4.59 4.51
C TRP A 20 -39.31 -3.55 5.58
N LYS A 21 -38.68 -3.96 6.70
CA LYS A 21 -38.23 -3.04 7.75
C LYS A 21 -36.98 -2.25 7.32
N ASP A 22 -36.08 -2.88 6.57
CA ASP A 22 -34.93 -2.19 5.97
C ASP A 22 -35.35 -1.22 4.87
N TYR A 23 -36.39 -1.54 4.07
CA TYR A 23 -36.80 -0.67 2.97
C TYR A 23 -37.47 0.64 3.43
N TYR A 24 -38.24 0.62 4.52
CA TYR A 24 -38.93 1.81 5.03
C TYR A 24 -38.06 2.76 5.88
N LEU A 25 -36.92 2.29 6.42
CA LEU A 25 -35.99 3.12 7.19
C LEU A 25 -35.04 3.95 6.31
N HIS A 26 -34.96 3.65 5.02
CA HIS A 26 -34.05 4.34 4.09
C HIS A 26 -34.65 5.55 3.37
N GLN A 27 -35.96 5.81 3.46
CA GLN A 27 -36.58 6.87 2.64
C GLN A 27 -36.90 8.19 3.39
N THR A 28 -36.86 8.22 4.73
CA THR A 28 -37.09 9.45 5.52
C THR A 28 -35.83 10.03 6.15
N ALA A 29 -34.66 9.41 5.99
CA ALA A 29 -33.38 9.88 6.53
C ALA A 29 -32.57 10.76 5.56
N ASP A 30 -33.10 11.09 4.38
CA ASP A 30 -32.35 11.68 3.26
C ASP A 30 -32.32 13.23 3.25
N LYS A 31 -32.83 13.90 4.30
CA LYS A 31 -32.76 15.38 4.40
C LYS A 31 -32.07 15.93 5.65
N THR A 32 -31.68 15.05 6.59
CA THR A 32 -30.98 15.43 7.84
C THR A 32 -29.59 14.78 7.96
N THR A 33 -29.13 14.08 6.93
CA THR A 33 -27.88 13.28 6.87
C THR A 33 -26.68 14.01 6.26
N ALA A 34 -26.90 15.16 5.60
CA ALA A 34 -25.81 15.92 4.98
C ALA A 34 -24.92 16.66 5.99
N LYS A 35 -25.43 16.99 7.19
CA LYS A 35 -24.67 17.73 8.22
C LYS A 35 -24.08 16.85 9.34
N VAL A 36 -24.55 15.60 9.46
CA VAL A 36 -24.13 14.64 10.50
C VAL A 36 -23.04 13.68 10.00
N SER A 37 -23.02 13.37 8.70
CA SER A 37 -22.03 12.45 8.10
C SER A 37 -20.59 12.97 8.09
N SER A 38 -20.39 14.29 8.02
CA SER A 38 -19.07 14.91 8.09
C SER A 38 -18.52 14.95 9.51
N LEU A 39 -19.37 15.12 10.53
CA LEU A 39 -18.97 15.09 11.94
C LEU A 39 -18.65 13.67 12.43
N GLU A 40 -19.37 12.65 11.95
CA GLU A 40 -19.04 11.24 12.23
C GLU A 40 -17.79 10.79 11.47
N ARG A 41 -17.55 11.27 10.24
CA ARG A 41 -16.29 11.04 9.54
C ARG A 41 -15.13 11.76 10.22
N LEU A 42 -15.33 12.98 10.71
CA LEU A 42 -14.33 13.73 11.48
C LEU A 42 -14.03 13.05 12.81
N SER A 43 -15.06 12.64 13.56
CA SER A 43 -14.89 11.96 14.84
C SER A 43 -14.31 10.56 14.67
N ALA A 44 -14.68 9.80 13.63
CA ALA A 44 -14.05 8.51 13.31
C ALA A 44 -12.60 8.67 12.83
N THR A 45 -12.28 9.74 12.11
CA THR A 45 -10.89 10.03 11.70
C THR A 45 -10.06 10.50 12.90
N LEU A 46 -10.62 11.34 13.78
CA LEU A 46 -10.04 11.72 15.06
C LEU A 46 -9.83 10.50 15.95
N ASN A 47 -10.84 9.64 16.14
CA ASN A 47 -10.71 8.46 16.99
C ASN A 47 -9.68 7.47 16.43
N ARG A 48 -9.53 7.34 15.11
CA ARG A 48 -8.46 6.54 14.48
C ARG A 48 -7.07 7.16 14.63
N LEU A 49 -6.98 8.48 14.76
CA LEU A 49 -5.74 9.21 15.02
C LEU A 49 -5.37 9.17 16.52
N PHE A 50 -6.37 9.10 17.42
CA PHE A 50 -6.20 9.04 18.88
C PHE A 50 -6.14 7.59 19.43
N SER A 51 -6.69 6.60 18.74
CA SER A 51 -6.58 5.18 19.11
C SER A 51 -5.17 4.68 18.84
N SER A 52 -4.32 4.90 19.83
CA SER A 52 -2.95 4.43 19.97
C SER A 52 -2.87 2.89 20.10
N ASP A 53 -3.34 2.16 19.08
CA ASP A 53 -3.12 0.72 19.02
C ASP A 53 -1.65 0.45 18.69
N LYS A 54 -0.86 0.22 19.74
CA LYS A 54 0.57 -0.10 19.65
C LYS A 54 0.83 -1.26 18.68
N HIS A 55 -0.08 -2.23 18.60
CA HIS A 55 -0.01 -3.36 17.67
C HIS A 55 -0.17 -2.95 16.20
N LEU A 56 -1.06 -2.01 15.90
CA LEU A 56 -1.33 -1.57 14.54
C LEU A 56 -0.20 -0.65 14.02
N GLN A 57 0.38 0.16 14.90
CA GLN A 57 1.60 0.92 14.65
C GLN A 57 2.82 0.00 14.43
N GLN A 58 3.02 -1.00 15.29
CA GLN A 58 4.08 -2.00 15.13
C GLN A 58 3.95 -2.74 13.80
N GLN A 59 2.75 -3.16 13.40
CA GLN A 59 2.53 -3.78 12.09
C GLN A 59 2.89 -2.84 10.92
N LYS A 60 2.49 -1.57 10.98
CA LYS A 60 2.87 -0.57 9.96
C LYS A 60 4.37 -0.33 9.89
N MET A 61 5.07 -0.36 11.03
CA MET A 61 6.52 -0.16 11.09
C MET A 61 7.30 -1.39 10.63
N LEU A 62 6.83 -2.59 10.95
CA LEU A 62 7.34 -3.84 10.39
C LEU A 62 7.16 -3.86 8.86
N ALA A 63 5.98 -3.45 8.36
CA ALA A 63 5.72 -3.30 6.93
C ALA A 63 6.61 -2.22 6.29
N ALA A 64 7.06 -1.21 7.03
CA ALA A 64 7.98 -0.16 6.58
C ALA A 64 9.47 -0.52 6.66
N GLY A 65 9.81 -1.75 7.08
CA GLY A 65 11.19 -2.25 7.15
C GLY A 65 11.95 -1.91 8.42
N PHE A 66 11.26 -1.41 9.46
CA PHE A 66 11.86 -1.21 10.77
C PHE A 66 11.75 -2.49 11.59
N TYR A 67 12.71 -3.40 11.40
CA TYR A 67 12.74 -4.73 12.03
C TYR A 67 13.03 -4.72 13.54
N ASN A 68 13.31 -3.56 14.14
CA ASN A 68 13.62 -3.43 15.55
C ASN A 68 12.40 -2.90 16.30
N ALA A 69 11.80 -3.73 17.17
CA ALA A 69 10.63 -3.37 17.99
C ALA A 69 10.89 -2.14 18.88
N LYS A 70 12.15 -1.82 19.18
CA LYS A 70 12.55 -0.64 19.95
C LYS A 70 12.31 0.67 19.19
N PHE A 71 12.49 0.72 17.87
CA PHE A 71 12.25 1.94 17.09
C PHE A 71 10.76 2.32 17.04
N ALA A 72 9.87 1.33 17.14
CA ALA A 72 8.43 1.58 17.25
C ALA A 72 8.04 2.29 18.55
N THR A 73 8.80 2.08 19.62
CA THR A 73 8.58 2.75 20.91
C THR A 73 9.11 4.19 20.89
N TYR A 74 10.17 4.47 20.13
CA TYR A 74 10.75 5.82 19.98
C TYR A 74 10.03 6.72 18.97
N PHE A 75 9.32 6.15 18.00
CA PHE A 75 8.60 6.94 17.00
C PHE A 75 7.40 7.70 17.58
N MET A 76 6.78 7.15 18.63
CA MET A 76 5.67 7.78 19.33
C MET A 76 6.05 9.11 20.01
N PRO A 77 7.06 9.16 20.91
CA PRO A 77 7.51 10.42 21.49
C PRO A 77 8.10 11.37 20.45
N LEU A 78 8.70 10.85 19.36
CA LEU A 78 9.20 11.69 18.27
C LEU A 78 8.07 12.37 17.48
N LYS A 79 6.96 11.66 17.20
CA LYS A 79 5.78 12.22 16.53
C LYS A 79 5.14 13.31 17.40
N TYR A 80 4.99 13.06 18.70
CA TYR A 80 4.45 14.05 19.63
C TYR A 80 5.41 15.21 19.89
N SER A 81 6.74 15.00 19.91
CA SER A 81 7.70 16.10 20.06
C SER A 81 7.73 17.02 18.85
N LEU A 82 7.61 16.46 17.63
CA LEU A 82 7.53 17.25 16.40
C LEU A 82 6.24 18.08 16.32
N LEU A 83 5.13 17.52 16.85
CA LEU A 83 3.84 18.21 16.95
C LEU A 83 3.93 19.40 17.93
N LEU A 84 4.47 19.16 19.13
CA LEU A 84 4.70 20.20 20.15
C LEU A 84 5.68 21.28 19.70
N LEU A 85 6.78 20.91 19.04
CA LEU A 85 7.76 21.86 18.50
C LEU A 85 7.13 22.78 17.45
N GLY A 86 6.32 22.21 16.55
CA GLY A 86 5.70 22.99 15.50
C GLY A 86 4.62 23.96 16.01
N GLU A 87 3.81 23.54 17.00
CA GLU A 87 2.88 24.45 17.68
C GLU A 87 3.62 25.57 18.43
N ALA A 88 4.72 25.24 19.12
CA ALA A 88 5.53 26.25 19.82
C ALA A 88 6.16 27.26 18.85
N VAL A 89 6.60 26.83 17.67
CA VAL A 89 7.15 27.71 16.63
C VAL A 89 6.09 28.65 16.07
N ILE A 90 4.87 28.15 15.81
CA ILE A 90 3.74 28.96 15.32
C ILE A 90 3.31 29.97 16.39
N TYR A 91 3.24 29.54 17.65
CA TYR A 91 2.96 30.43 18.79
C TYR A 91 4.03 31.52 18.95
N PHE A 92 5.31 31.17 18.82
CA PHE A 92 6.41 32.13 18.91
C PHE A 92 6.44 33.13 17.75
N LEU A 93 6.12 32.68 16.52
CA LEU A 93 5.95 33.56 15.35
C LEU A 93 4.75 34.50 15.48
N SER A 94 3.68 34.06 16.15
CA SER A 94 2.52 34.89 16.48
C SER A 94 2.84 36.07 17.39
N LEU A 95 3.82 35.92 18.29
CA LEU A 95 4.20 36.99 19.21
C LEU A 95 5.00 38.11 18.50
N LYS A 96 5.63 37.82 17.36
CA LYS A 96 6.44 38.78 16.60
C LYS A 96 5.68 39.54 15.50
N THR A 97 4.53 39.03 15.07
CA THR A 97 3.76 39.58 13.95
C THR A 97 2.29 39.67 14.35
N VAL A 98 1.67 40.84 14.17
CA VAL A 98 0.24 41.05 14.45
C VAL A 98 -0.59 40.43 13.33
N TRP A 99 -0.81 39.11 13.41
CA TRP A 99 -1.77 38.41 12.55
C TRP A 99 -3.20 38.66 13.07
N LEU A 100 -4.18 38.80 12.17
CA LEU A 100 -5.59 38.72 12.57
C LEU A 100 -5.83 37.36 13.25
N ALA A 101 -6.62 37.35 14.33
CA ALA A 101 -6.89 36.15 15.14
C ALA A 101 -7.43 34.98 14.30
N ASP A 102 -8.23 35.28 13.27
CA ASP A 102 -8.79 34.28 12.35
C ASP A 102 -7.72 33.55 11.52
N ASN A 103 -6.67 34.27 11.10
CA ASN A 103 -5.58 33.68 10.33
C ASN A 103 -4.71 32.77 11.21
N LEU A 104 -4.45 33.17 12.45
CA LEU A 104 -3.68 32.37 13.40
C LEU A 104 -4.34 31.01 13.68
N LEU A 105 -5.65 31.04 13.95
CA LEU A 105 -6.44 29.86 14.28
C LEU A 105 -6.47 28.88 13.10
N LEU A 106 -6.54 29.41 11.87
CA LEU A 106 -6.45 28.61 10.65
C LEU A 106 -5.07 27.95 10.49
N PHE A 107 -3.96 28.68 10.73
CA PHE A 107 -2.61 28.11 10.64
C PHE A 107 -2.33 27.04 11.70
N MET A 108 -2.78 27.23 12.95
CA MET A 108 -2.66 26.21 14.01
C MET A 108 -3.47 24.96 13.67
N ALA A 109 -4.71 25.14 13.20
CA ALA A 109 -5.55 24.02 12.77
C ALA A 109 -4.92 23.26 11.59
N LEU A 110 -4.37 23.97 10.60
CA LEU A 110 -3.72 23.36 9.44
C LEU A 110 -2.46 22.58 9.84
N TRP A 111 -1.66 23.13 10.76
CA TRP A 111 -0.45 22.50 11.24
C TRP A 111 -0.72 21.21 12.03
N LEU A 112 -1.73 21.21 12.89
CA LEU A 112 -2.15 20.03 13.64
C LEU A 112 -2.56 18.89 12.70
N VAL A 113 -3.31 19.21 11.64
CA VAL A 113 -3.71 18.24 10.61
C VAL A 113 -2.49 17.70 9.85
N ILE A 114 -1.58 18.58 9.43
CA ILE A 114 -0.36 18.19 8.70
C ILE A 114 0.53 17.30 9.57
N SER A 115 0.77 17.68 10.82
CA SER A 115 1.65 16.94 11.75
C SER A 115 1.13 15.54 12.05
N LEU A 116 -0.19 15.35 12.09
CA LEU A 116 -0.79 14.03 12.29
C LEU A 116 -0.70 13.14 11.04
N ILE A 117 -0.97 13.69 9.85
CA ILE A 117 -1.09 12.94 8.59
C ILE A 117 0.27 12.63 7.95
N LEU A 118 1.19 13.59 7.96
CA LEU A 118 2.47 13.51 7.27
C LEU A 118 3.35 12.32 7.70
N PRO A 119 3.53 11.99 9.00
CA PRO A 119 4.31 10.83 9.42
C PRO A 119 3.63 9.50 9.06
N ASP A 120 2.30 9.41 9.14
CA ASP A 120 1.57 8.19 8.81
C ASP A 120 1.63 7.92 7.29
N SER A 121 1.53 8.99 6.49
CA SER A 121 1.69 8.94 5.02
C SER A 121 3.12 8.53 4.62
N TYR A 122 4.14 9.13 5.25
CA TYR A 122 5.54 8.76 4.99
C TYR A 122 5.80 7.28 5.27
N LEU A 123 5.27 6.77 6.38
CA LEU A 123 5.43 5.36 6.74
C LEU A 123 4.72 4.43 5.75
N ALA A 124 3.52 4.80 5.29
CA ALA A 124 2.77 4.04 4.28
C ALA A 124 3.50 4.00 2.93
N ILE A 125 4.05 5.14 2.49
CA ILE A 125 4.85 5.20 1.25
C ILE A 125 6.09 4.32 1.37
N ARG A 126 6.80 4.39 2.51
CA ARG A 126 7.98 3.56 2.75
C ARG A 126 7.64 2.06 2.77
N ALA A 127 6.54 1.67 3.41
CA ALA A 127 6.05 0.30 3.42
C ALA A 127 5.71 -0.20 2.02
N LYS A 128 5.02 0.63 1.23
CA LYS A 128 4.72 0.31 -0.17
C LYS A 128 6.00 0.15 -1.00
N ASN A 129 6.97 1.04 -0.82
CA ASN A 129 8.26 0.96 -1.53
C ASN A 129 9.04 -0.30 -1.15
N LEU A 130 9.03 -0.69 0.12
CA LEU A 130 9.66 -1.93 0.57
C LEU A 130 8.96 -3.15 -0.02
N SER A 131 7.63 -3.19 0.02
CA SER A 131 6.84 -4.28 -0.57
C SER A 131 7.16 -4.43 -2.06
N HIS A 132 7.26 -3.32 -2.81
CA HIS A 132 7.69 -3.36 -4.22
C HIS A 132 9.12 -3.84 -4.38
N LYS A 133 10.06 -3.38 -3.55
CA LYS A 133 11.46 -3.81 -3.58
C LYS A 133 11.59 -5.33 -3.35
N ILE A 134 10.83 -5.87 -2.39
CA ILE A 134 10.77 -7.31 -2.12
C ILE A 134 10.15 -8.05 -3.31
N SER A 135 9.03 -7.55 -3.86
CA SER A 135 8.37 -8.19 -5.01
C SER A 135 9.28 -8.29 -6.22
N ASN A 136 10.07 -7.24 -6.49
CA ASN A 136 11.02 -7.25 -7.60
C ASN A 136 12.11 -8.32 -7.45
N LYS A 137 12.49 -8.64 -6.21
CA LYS A 137 13.50 -9.65 -5.87
C LYS A 137 12.91 -11.05 -5.67
N LEU A 138 11.59 -11.19 -5.72
CA LEU A 138 10.90 -12.46 -5.50
C LEU A 138 11.36 -13.55 -6.48
N PRO A 139 11.51 -13.32 -7.80
CA PRO A 139 11.95 -14.37 -8.73
C PRO A 139 13.30 -14.99 -8.35
N TYR A 140 14.23 -14.18 -7.87
CA TYR A 140 15.52 -14.66 -7.39
C TYR A 140 15.40 -15.57 -6.17
N LEU A 141 14.51 -15.22 -5.23
CA LEU A 141 14.21 -16.07 -4.09
C LEU A 141 13.57 -17.40 -4.53
N LEU A 142 12.63 -17.36 -5.48
CA LEU A 142 11.97 -18.54 -6.02
C LEU A 142 12.97 -19.48 -6.71
N ASP A 143 13.93 -18.95 -7.47
CA ASP A 143 14.98 -19.75 -8.10
C ASP A 143 15.87 -20.44 -7.05
N LEU A 144 16.29 -19.73 -6.00
CA LEU A 144 17.09 -20.33 -4.92
C LEU A 144 16.30 -21.41 -4.17
N MET A 145 15.02 -21.16 -3.89
CA MET A 145 14.13 -22.17 -3.32
C MET A 145 13.99 -23.38 -4.24
N ALA A 146 13.88 -23.18 -5.56
CA ALA A 146 13.76 -24.26 -6.53
C ALA A 146 15.00 -25.15 -6.52
N VAL A 147 16.20 -24.56 -6.50
CA VAL A 147 17.47 -25.30 -6.38
C VAL A 147 17.50 -26.11 -5.07
N CYS A 148 17.06 -25.54 -3.94
CA CYS A 148 16.99 -26.26 -2.67
C CYS A 148 16.03 -27.46 -2.73
N VAL A 149 14.89 -27.31 -3.41
CA VAL A 149 13.92 -28.40 -3.59
C VAL A 149 14.45 -29.45 -4.56
N GLN A 150 15.18 -29.04 -5.59
CA GLN A 150 15.81 -29.94 -6.57
C GLN A 150 16.86 -30.85 -5.93
N THR A 151 17.54 -30.39 -4.87
CA THR A 151 18.48 -31.20 -4.08
C THR A 151 17.79 -32.10 -3.06
N GLY A 152 16.45 -32.09 -2.99
CA GLY A 152 15.66 -32.96 -2.13
C GLY A 152 15.26 -32.34 -0.78
N MET A 153 15.48 -31.03 -0.57
CA MET A 153 14.99 -30.37 0.65
C MET A 153 13.47 -30.22 0.61
N THR A 154 12.82 -30.39 1.77
CA THR A 154 11.42 -29.97 1.94
C THR A 154 11.31 -28.45 1.87
N ILE A 155 10.13 -27.92 1.53
CA ILE A 155 9.91 -26.47 1.44
C ILE A 155 10.18 -25.75 2.76
N GLU A 156 9.79 -26.36 3.87
CA GLU A 156 10.03 -25.82 5.22
C GLU A 156 11.53 -25.75 5.51
N ALA A 157 12.28 -26.79 5.16
CA ALA A 157 13.72 -26.82 5.29
C ALA A 157 14.39 -25.78 4.37
N ALA A 158 13.91 -25.62 3.14
CA ALA A 158 14.41 -24.62 2.19
C ALA A 158 14.18 -23.19 2.70
N ILE A 159 13.01 -22.89 3.27
CA ILE A 159 12.72 -21.59 3.90
C ILE A 159 13.66 -21.34 5.08
N SER A 160 13.83 -22.31 5.98
CA SER A 160 14.74 -22.20 7.14
C SER A 160 16.21 -22.00 6.71
N TYR A 161 16.65 -22.69 5.65
CA TYR A 161 17.99 -22.55 5.09
C TYR A 161 18.20 -21.16 4.47
N LEU A 162 17.31 -20.74 3.57
CA LEU A 162 17.40 -19.42 2.92
C LEU A 162 17.20 -18.27 3.90
N ALA A 163 16.43 -18.45 4.97
CA ALA A 163 16.30 -17.48 6.04
C ALA A 163 17.66 -17.13 6.68
N LYS A 164 18.56 -18.11 6.78
CA LYS A 164 19.93 -17.94 7.31
C LYS A 164 20.86 -17.38 6.23
N GLU A 165 20.81 -17.93 5.02
CA GLU A 165 21.71 -17.55 3.92
C GLU A 165 21.47 -16.12 3.42
N MET A 166 20.21 -15.71 3.31
CA MET A 166 19.83 -14.36 2.83
C MET A 166 20.27 -13.23 3.76
N LYS A 167 20.74 -13.51 4.98
CA LYS A 167 21.23 -12.47 5.91
C LYS A 167 22.38 -11.65 5.31
N GLY A 168 23.22 -12.29 4.49
CA GLY A 168 24.35 -11.63 3.81
C GLY A 168 23.95 -10.87 2.54
N PHE A 169 22.85 -11.25 1.88
CA PHE A 169 22.43 -10.70 0.59
C PHE A 169 21.37 -9.61 0.72
N ASP A 170 20.27 -9.92 1.41
CA ASP A 170 19.18 -8.98 1.62
C ASP A 170 18.53 -9.20 2.99
N LYS A 171 18.76 -8.24 3.88
CA LYS A 171 18.20 -8.23 5.24
C LYS A 171 16.67 -8.26 5.25
N ASP A 172 16.03 -7.63 4.25
CA ASP A 172 14.57 -7.51 4.19
C ASP A 172 13.94 -8.88 3.91
N ILE A 173 14.48 -9.61 2.92
CA ILE A 173 14.04 -10.96 2.56
C ILE A 173 14.37 -11.95 3.68
N SER A 174 15.58 -11.88 4.24
CA SER A 174 15.97 -12.74 5.36
C SER A 174 15.02 -12.59 6.54
N TYR A 175 14.68 -11.36 6.93
CA TYR A 175 13.73 -11.11 8.01
C TYR A 175 12.35 -11.72 7.70
N LEU A 176 11.90 -11.55 6.47
CA LEU A 176 10.63 -12.08 6.00
C LEU A 176 10.59 -13.62 6.10
N LEU A 177 11.64 -14.29 5.64
CA LEU A 177 11.79 -15.75 5.68
C LEU A 177 11.94 -16.27 7.10
N VAL A 178 12.77 -15.64 7.94
CA VAL A 178 12.92 -16.02 9.37
C VAL A 178 11.57 -16.00 10.05
N LYS A 179 10.80 -14.92 9.88
CA LYS A 179 9.50 -14.85 10.54
C LYS A 179 8.44 -15.74 9.89
N THR A 180 8.61 -16.11 8.63
CA THR A 180 7.74 -17.13 8.00
C THR A 180 8.06 -18.51 8.56
N ASP A 181 9.34 -18.87 8.73
CA ASP A 181 9.77 -20.12 9.38
C ASP A 181 9.25 -20.22 10.82
N ASP A 182 9.44 -19.16 11.61
CA ASP A 182 8.96 -19.10 13.00
C ASP A 182 7.44 -19.32 13.08
N ARG A 183 6.67 -18.75 12.14
CA ARG A 183 5.21 -18.90 12.11
C ARG A 183 4.79 -20.25 11.57
N ALA A 184 5.47 -20.77 10.56
CA ALA A 184 5.20 -22.10 10.00
C ALA A 184 5.31 -23.18 11.08
N ARG A 185 6.29 -23.07 11.99
CA ARG A 185 6.45 -23.97 13.15
C ARG A 185 5.30 -23.90 14.17
N LEU A 186 4.58 -22.77 14.24
CA LEU A 186 3.52 -22.53 15.24
C LEU A 186 2.11 -22.80 14.70
N VAL A 187 1.82 -22.40 13.46
CA VAL A 187 0.46 -22.40 12.88
C VAL A 187 0.34 -23.22 11.59
N GLY A 188 1.43 -23.89 11.18
CA GLY A 188 1.52 -24.62 9.91
C GLY A 188 1.96 -23.72 8.73
N LEU A 189 2.52 -24.35 7.69
CA LEU A 189 3.07 -23.66 6.53
C LEU A 189 1.99 -22.88 5.75
N GLU A 190 0.80 -23.44 5.54
CA GLU A 190 -0.27 -22.78 4.77
C GLU A 190 -0.68 -21.44 5.39
N THR A 191 -0.92 -21.42 6.70
CA THR A 191 -1.29 -20.20 7.45
C THR A 191 -0.13 -19.20 7.48
N ALA A 192 1.11 -19.68 7.61
CA ALA A 192 2.29 -18.82 7.60
C ALA A 192 2.51 -18.14 6.24
N LEU A 193 2.19 -18.81 5.14
CA LEU A 193 2.22 -18.23 3.79
C LEU A 193 1.11 -17.17 3.59
N ASP A 194 -0.07 -17.35 4.19
CA ASP A 194 -1.10 -16.31 4.16
C ASP A 194 -0.66 -15.06 4.94
N GLU A 195 0.02 -15.24 6.08
CA GLU A 195 0.64 -14.13 6.82
C GLU A 195 1.79 -13.46 6.07
N LEU A 196 2.55 -14.23 5.29
CA LEU A 196 3.60 -13.72 4.42
C LEU A 196 3.01 -12.76 3.37
N TYR A 197 1.92 -13.17 2.71
CA TYR A 197 1.17 -12.31 1.78
C TYR A 197 0.60 -11.07 2.48
N ALA A 198 0.05 -11.22 3.69
CA ALA A 198 -0.48 -10.09 4.45
C ALA A 198 0.59 -9.02 4.79
N ARG A 199 1.86 -9.42 4.90
CA ARG A 199 2.99 -8.50 5.15
C ARG A 199 3.53 -7.85 3.88
N VAL A 200 3.51 -8.56 2.75
CA VAL A 200 3.98 -8.07 1.45
C VAL A 200 2.84 -8.24 0.45
N PRO A 201 1.85 -7.33 0.43
CA PRO A 201 0.71 -7.42 -0.46
C PRO A 201 1.12 -7.01 -1.88
N SER A 202 1.67 -7.95 -2.64
CA SER A 202 1.96 -7.80 -4.07
C SER A 202 1.28 -8.89 -4.90
N ASN A 203 1.06 -8.62 -6.19
CA ASN A 203 0.43 -9.59 -7.09
C ASN A 203 1.30 -10.83 -7.24
N GLU A 204 2.61 -10.65 -7.33
CA GLU A 204 3.59 -11.72 -7.48
C GLU A 204 3.64 -12.60 -6.22
N MET A 205 3.59 -11.99 -5.03
CA MET A 205 3.53 -12.72 -3.75
C MET A 205 2.24 -13.51 -3.62
N ARG A 206 1.12 -12.95 -4.09
CA ARG A 206 -0.18 -13.62 -4.11
C ARG A 206 -0.14 -14.88 -4.97
N SER A 207 0.39 -14.77 -6.19
CA SER A 207 0.57 -15.90 -7.11
C SER A 207 1.47 -16.96 -6.48
N PHE A 208 2.59 -16.55 -5.87
CA PHE A 208 3.48 -17.46 -5.15
C PHE A 208 2.77 -18.24 -4.04
N VAL A 209 2.08 -17.56 -3.12
CA VAL A 209 1.40 -18.22 -1.99
C VAL A 209 0.31 -19.16 -2.47
N MET A 210 -0.51 -18.75 -3.44
CA MET A 210 -1.57 -19.62 -3.98
C MET A 210 -0.99 -20.85 -4.67
N THR A 211 -0.02 -20.64 -5.54
CA THR A 211 0.61 -21.71 -6.32
C THR A 211 1.35 -22.70 -5.41
N LEU A 212 2.05 -22.20 -4.39
CA LEU A 212 2.74 -23.06 -3.43
C LEU A 212 1.76 -23.87 -2.57
N LYS A 213 0.68 -23.25 -2.06
CA LYS A 213 -0.37 -23.96 -1.32
C LYS A 213 -1.04 -25.04 -2.17
N GLN A 214 -1.35 -24.75 -3.42
CA GLN A 214 -1.89 -25.73 -4.35
C GLN A 214 -0.91 -26.89 -4.58
N SER A 215 0.37 -26.60 -4.85
CA SER A 215 1.37 -27.63 -5.11
C SER A 215 1.61 -28.55 -3.90
N LEU A 216 1.55 -28.01 -2.67
CA LEU A 216 1.63 -28.80 -1.43
C LEU A 216 0.45 -29.77 -1.27
N GLN A 217 -0.75 -29.40 -1.72
CA GLN A 217 -1.95 -30.25 -1.62
C GLN A 217 -2.04 -31.30 -2.73
N TYR A 218 -1.61 -30.97 -3.95
CA TYR A 218 -1.74 -31.85 -5.13
C TYR A 218 -0.49 -32.68 -5.44
N GLY A 219 0.63 -32.47 -4.72
CA GLY A 219 1.84 -33.30 -4.83
C GLY A 219 2.57 -33.19 -6.18
N SER A 220 2.30 -32.14 -6.97
CA SER A 220 3.02 -31.89 -8.22
C SER A 220 4.50 -31.58 -7.96
N SER A 221 5.35 -31.67 -8.99
CA SER A 221 6.76 -31.31 -8.86
C SER A 221 6.91 -29.82 -8.51
N ILE A 222 7.06 -29.52 -7.21
CA ILE A 222 7.18 -28.14 -6.70
C ILE A 222 8.33 -27.40 -7.40
N TYR A 223 9.40 -28.10 -7.76
CA TYR A 223 10.49 -27.55 -8.55
C TYR A 223 10.03 -26.88 -9.85
N SER A 224 9.28 -27.59 -10.70
CA SER A 224 8.83 -27.04 -11.99
C SER A 224 7.86 -25.89 -11.80
N VAL A 225 6.99 -25.98 -10.79
CA VAL A 225 6.03 -24.95 -10.45
C VAL A 225 6.74 -23.65 -10.06
N LEU A 226 7.82 -23.76 -9.28
CA LEU A 226 8.55 -22.61 -8.77
C LEU A 226 9.42 -21.94 -9.84
N THR A 227 10.03 -22.73 -10.74
CA THR A 227 10.81 -22.21 -11.87
C THR A 227 9.92 -21.57 -12.93
N THR A 228 8.76 -22.17 -13.26
CA THR A 228 7.77 -21.54 -14.15
C THR A 228 7.27 -20.23 -13.55
N LEU A 229 6.87 -20.21 -12.28
CA LEU A 229 6.41 -18.98 -11.63
C LEU A 229 7.48 -17.88 -11.62
N SER A 230 8.74 -18.24 -11.36
CA SER A 230 9.85 -17.28 -11.42
C SER A 230 10.02 -16.68 -12.83
N ALA A 231 9.90 -17.52 -13.87
CA ALA A 231 9.95 -17.08 -15.27
C ALA A 231 8.77 -16.16 -15.61
N ASP A 232 7.55 -16.52 -15.20
CA ASP A 232 6.34 -15.71 -15.43
C ASP A 232 6.47 -14.33 -14.77
N ILE A 233 6.96 -14.25 -13.53
CA ILE A 233 7.16 -12.97 -12.85
C ILE A 233 8.23 -12.13 -13.58
N ARG A 234 9.32 -12.75 -14.05
CA ARG A 234 10.35 -12.05 -14.85
C ARG A 234 9.79 -11.50 -16.15
N GLU A 235 8.95 -12.28 -16.84
CA GLU A 235 8.28 -11.84 -18.07
C GLU A 235 7.37 -10.63 -17.79
N VAL A 236 6.56 -10.68 -16.74
CA VAL A 236 5.73 -9.54 -16.31
C VAL A 236 6.58 -8.31 -15.99
N GLN A 237 7.70 -8.48 -15.30
CA GLN A 237 8.64 -7.38 -15.03
C GLN A 237 9.22 -6.79 -16.32
N MET A 238 9.54 -7.62 -17.30
CA MET A 238 10.05 -7.18 -18.60
C MET A 238 9.00 -6.37 -19.36
N LEU A 239 7.76 -6.87 -19.43
CA LEU A 239 6.64 -6.16 -20.05
C LEU A 239 6.41 -4.78 -19.42
N GLN A 240 6.50 -4.68 -18.08
CA GLN A 240 6.39 -3.40 -17.39
C GLN A 240 7.54 -2.43 -17.72
N ILE A 241 8.75 -2.96 -17.96
CA ILE A 241 9.89 -2.16 -18.39
C ILE A 241 9.68 -1.68 -19.83
N GLU A 242 9.24 -2.56 -20.72
CA GLU A 242 8.92 -2.22 -22.12
C GLU A 242 7.80 -1.18 -22.22
N GLU A 243 6.74 -1.30 -21.43
CA GLU A 243 5.66 -0.31 -21.37
C GLU A 243 6.20 1.07 -20.94
N LYS A 244 7.10 1.11 -19.95
CA LYS A 244 7.74 2.36 -19.50
C LYS A 244 8.63 2.94 -20.60
N ILE A 245 9.41 2.12 -21.29
CA ILE A 245 10.27 2.54 -22.41
C ILE A 245 9.42 3.12 -23.54
N GLY A 246 8.34 2.44 -23.93
CA GLY A 246 7.41 2.92 -24.96
C GLY A 246 6.78 4.26 -24.61
N LYS A 247 6.34 4.43 -23.36
CA LYS A 247 5.79 5.72 -22.86
C LYS A 247 6.85 6.82 -22.81
N LEU A 248 8.10 6.50 -22.49
CA LEU A 248 9.21 7.46 -22.48
C LEU A 248 9.50 7.97 -23.90
N ALA A 249 9.52 7.09 -24.90
CA ALA A 249 9.73 7.49 -26.29
C ALA A 249 8.64 8.47 -26.78
N ALA A 250 7.37 8.21 -26.47
CA ALA A 250 6.27 9.12 -26.79
C ALA A 250 6.38 10.48 -26.08
N LYS A 251 6.89 10.53 -24.85
CA LYS A 251 7.11 11.81 -24.14
C LYS A 251 8.26 12.63 -24.74
N MET A 252 9.21 12.01 -25.43
CA MET A 252 10.32 12.72 -26.07
C MET A 252 9.95 13.45 -27.36
N SER A 253 8.86 13.06 -28.04
CA SER A 253 8.42 13.74 -29.26
C SER A 253 7.82 15.12 -28.99
N ILE A 254 7.20 15.33 -27.82
CA ILE A 254 6.53 16.59 -27.49
C ILE A 254 7.54 17.76 -27.43
N PRO A 255 8.66 17.69 -26.67
CA PRO A 255 9.68 18.73 -26.73
C PRO A 255 10.21 18.95 -28.14
N LEU A 256 10.47 17.88 -28.90
CA LEU A 256 11.01 17.97 -30.26
C LEU A 256 10.07 18.77 -31.19
N ILE A 257 8.77 18.49 -31.14
CA ILE A 257 7.78 19.21 -31.94
C ILE A 257 7.75 20.70 -31.54
N VAL A 258 7.73 21.02 -30.24
CA VAL A 258 7.71 22.41 -29.78
C VAL A 258 8.98 23.16 -30.23
N PHE A 259 10.15 22.55 -30.08
CA PHE A 259 11.43 23.16 -30.47
C PHE A 259 11.58 23.35 -31.98
N ILE A 260 10.93 22.56 -32.82
CA ILE A 260 10.98 22.71 -34.29
C ILE A 260 9.85 23.63 -34.79
N MET A 261 8.63 23.46 -34.28
CA MET A 261 7.45 24.19 -34.77
C MET A 261 7.52 25.68 -34.43
N VAL A 262 7.90 26.05 -33.19
CA VAL A 262 7.94 27.46 -32.75
C VAL A 262 8.89 28.32 -33.60
N PRO A 263 10.16 27.94 -33.84
CA PRO A 263 11.06 28.71 -34.71
C PRO A 263 10.55 28.80 -36.15
N ILE A 264 9.97 27.73 -36.70
CA ILE A 264 9.43 27.73 -38.06
C ILE A 264 8.29 28.75 -38.18
N VAL A 265 7.36 28.76 -37.23
CA VAL A 265 6.25 29.73 -37.21
C VAL A 265 6.78 31.17 -37.11
N ILE A 266 7.78 31.43 -36.26
CA ILE A 266 8.41 32.75 -36.14
C ILE A 266 9.07 33.16 -37.47
N LEU A 267 9.82 32.26 -38.11
CA LEU A 267 10.49 32.51 -39.39
C LEU A 267 9.51 32.87 -40.51
N ILE A 268 8.36 32.20 -40.57
CA ILE A 268 7.34 32.44 -41.60
C ILE A 268 6.55 33.73 -41.30
N ALA A 269 6.23 34.00 -40.02
CA ALA A 269 5.45 35.19 -39.63
C ALA A 269 6.27 36.48 -39.70
N ALA A 270 7.58 36.44 -39.42
CA ALA A 270 8.46 37.60 -39.40
C ALA A 270 8.38 38.50 -40.66
N PRO A 271 8.49 38.00 -41.91
CA PRO A 271 8.38 38.84 -43.10
C PRO A 271 6.98 39.42 -43.30
N GLY A 272 5.93 38.69 -42.90
CA GLY A 272 4.55 39.17 -42.97
C GLY A 272 4.31 40.36 -42.05
N VAL A 273 4.77 40.26 -40.80
CA VAL A 273 4.67 41.35 -39.81
C VAL A 273 5.52 42.55 -40.23
N MET A 274 6.76 42.33 -40.69
CA MET A 274 7.62 43.42 -41.17
C MET A 274 6.98 44.18 -42.34
N ARG A 275 6.35 43.49 -43.29
CA ARG A 275 5.64 44.14 -44.40
C ARG A 275 4.44 44.95 -43.93
N MET A 276 3.72 44.49 -42.92
CA MET A 276 2.54 45.20 -42.40
C MET A 276 2.93 46.46 -41.60
N MET A 277 4.05 46.43 -40.89
CA MET A 277 4.58 47.60 -40.17
C MET A 277 5.17 48.68 -41.09
N ILE A 278 5.70 48.30 -42.27
CA ILE A 278 6.27 49.24 -43.24
C ILE A 278 5.17 49.94 -44.06
N ASN A 279 4.03 49.26 -44.28
CA ASN A 279 2.90 49.79 -45.04
C ASN A 279 1.81 50.48 -44.18
N ALA A 280 2.01 50.57 -42.87
CA ALA A 280 1.16 51.29 -41.92
C ALA A 280 1.85 52.59 -41.48
#